data_AF-M4ZN62-F1
#
_entry.id   AF-M4ZN62-F1
#
_cell.length_a   1.000
_cell.length_b   1.000
_cell.length_c   1.000
_cell.angle_alpha   90.00
_cell.angle_beta   90.00
_cell.angle_gamma   90.00
#
_symmetry.space_group_name_H-M   'P 1'
#
loop_
_entity.id
_entity.type
_entity.pdbx_description
1 polymer ?
#
loop_
_entity_poly.entity_id
_entity_poly.type
_entity_poly.pdbx_seq_one_letter_code
_entity_poly.pdbx_strand_id
1 'polypeptide(L)'
;MAEFPVLHNPTTAAIYEAYAKSRAQAWDSMGISISLLGEECERALWYAFRWASKPEVIDGLKAITFETGEIEETRLLNALRMIGCEVDEVDSRGKQYRASAIAGHVRGKMDGKVLGLPEAPKTWHVVECKSMKDTYWEKVKKHGVREGYFSHWVQLNTYCHLFGFERGLYICRNKNTGEVYSERIHTDHAEAIRLLQRAERIVNFANPPMKLHNDPKTKAAFKCRAMCSHKAICQDGEFARVSCRSCLHATPEHFGDAAWSCSRWGKPLTLVEQKAGCPAHLFVPTLVPGEVVDSDEEEEWVLYTLRDGREWRDGSKPATRYWHHAESCSVFATQSDEPDPRECGGADAMLVEEITAEQFEQLKVHYATGENHG
;
A
#
# COMPACT_ATOMS: atom_id res chain seq x y z
N MET A 1 26.32 22.57 10.55
CA MET A 1 25.61 23.34 11.59
C MET A 1 24.71 22.36 12.30
N ALA A 2 24.76 22.28 13.63
CA ALA A 2 23.79 21.47 14.38
C ALA A 2 22.39 22.02 14.09
N GLU A 3 21.47 21.17 13.63
CA GLU A 3 20.06 21.53 13.51
C GLU A 3 19.54 21.85 14.90
N PHE A 4 19.14 23.11 15.13
CA PHE A 4 18.42 23.46 16.34
C PHE A 4 17.12 22.66 16.36
N PRO A 5 16.75 22.05 17.49
CA PRO A 5 15.49 21.33 17.59
C PRO A 5 14.35 22.30 17.22
N VAL A 6 13.56 21.90 16.23
CA VAL A 6 12.37 22.67 15.85
C VAL A 6 11.43 22.63 17.04
N LEU A 7 11.28 23.77 17.73
CA LEU A 7 10.30 23.93 18.80
C LEU A 7 8.90 23.82 18.19
N HIS A 8 8.33 22.62 18.23
CA HIS A 8 6.93 22.43 17.90
C HIS A 8 6.07 22.97 19.04
N ASN A 9 5.16 23.88 18.73
CA ASN A 9 4.16 24.33 19.68
C ASN A 9 3.37 23.09 20.19
N PRO A 10 3.30 22.84 21.51
CA PRO A 10 2.64 21.65 22.05
C PRO A 10 1.19 21.48 21.58
N THR A 11 0.45 22.58 21.42
CA THR A 11 -0.92 22.56 20.90
C THR A 11 -0.97 22.06 19.45
N THR A 12 -0.06 22.52 18.60
CA THR A 12 0.03 22.07 17.20
C THR A 12 0.38 20.59 17.12
N ALA A 13 1.33 20.12 17.94
CA ALA A 13 1.69 18.71 18.02
C ALA A 13 0.49 17.84 18.45
N ALA A 14 -0.24 18.25 19.49
CA ALA A 14 -1.43 17.55 19.97
C ALA A 14 -2.55 17.46 18.91
N ILE A 15 -2.73 18.52 18.10
CA ILE A 15 -3.69 18.52 16.98
C ILE A 15 -3.27 17.48 15.93
N TYR A 16 -2.01 17.50 15.48
CA TYR A 16 -1.54 16.54 14.48
C TYR A 16 -1.59 15.10 15.00
N GLU A 17 -1.28 14.87 16.27
CA GLU A 17 -1.42 13.56 16.88
C GLU A 17 -2.88 13.09 16.91
N ALA A 18 -3.83 13.98 17.22
CA ALA A 18 -5.26 13.67 17.19
C ALA A 18 -5.74 13.29 15.78
N TYR A 19 -5.31 14.01 14.75
CA TYR A 19 -5.61 13.68 13.35
C TYR A 19 -4.95 12.38 12.89
N ALA A 20 -3.70 12.12 13.30
CA ALA A 20 -3.04 10.86 13.01
C ALA A 20 -3.80 9.69 13.66
N LYS A 21 -4.22 9.85 14.93
CA LYS A 21 -5.01 8.85 15.67
C LYS A 21 -6.37 8.60 15.02
N SER A 22 -7.06 9.62 14.53
CA SER A 22 -8.38 9.46 13.88
C SER A 22 -8.30 8.68 12.57
N ARG A 23 -7.12 8.62 11.94
CA ARG A 23 -6.84 7.88 10.69
C ARG A 23 -5.80 6.75 10.88
N ALA A 24 -5.56 6.29 12.12
CA ALA A 24 -4.42 5.43 12.50
C ALA A 24 -4.36 4.03 11.84
N GLN A 25 -5.28 3.70 10.95
CA GLN A 25 -5.19 2.47 10.18
C GLN A 25 -4.17 2.64 9.06
N ALA A 26 -3.08 1.88 9.15
CA ALA A 26 -2.17 1.67 8.03
C ALA A 26 -2.97 1.30 6.78
N TRP A 27 -2.83 2.09 5.72
CA TRP A 27 -3.67 1.98 4.53
C TRP A 27 -3.02 1.10 3.48
N ASP A 28 -3.60 -0.09 3.30
CA ASP A 28 -3.32 -0.99 2.21
C ASP A 28 -4.54 -1.03 1.29
N SER A 29 -4.41 -0.53 0.06
CA SER A 29 -5.49 -0.63 -0.92
C SER A 29 -5.77 -2.09 -1.26
N MET A 30 -7.04 -2.49 -1.32
CA MET A 30 -7.42 -3.86 -1.71
C MET A 30 -7.03 -4.20 -3.15
N GLY A 31 -6.87 -3.20 -4.01
CA GLY A 31 -6.48 -3.34 -5.41
C GLY A 31 -5.76 -2.11 -5.95
N ILE A 32 -5.54 -2.05 -7.25
CA ILE A 32 -5.02 -0.87 -7.94
C ILE A 32 -6.14 0.20 -7.97
N SER A 33 -5.88 1.35 -7.37
CA SER A 33 -6.81 2.49 -7.43
C SER A 33 -6.87 3.05 -8.85
N ILE A 34 -8.06 3.41 -9.33
CA ILE A 34 -8.24 4.05 -10.64
C ILE A 34 -7.42 5.36 -10.74
N SER A 35 -7.27 6.09 -9.63
CA SER A 35 -6.42 7.29 -9.55
C SER A 35 -4.93 7.03 -9.81
N LEU A 36 -4.48 5.78 -9.73
CA LEU A 36 -3.10 5.36 -9.99
C LEU A 36 -2.89 4.80 -11.39
N LEU A 37 -3.93 4.60 -12.20
CA LEU A 37 -3.77 4.01 -13.55
C LEU A 37 -2.90 4.85 -14.49
N GLY A 38 -2.81 6.17 -14.23
CA GLY A 38 -1.90 7.08 -14.93
C GLY A 38 -0.44 6.99 -14.50
N GLU A 39 -0.10 6.17 -13.50
CA GLU A 39 1.29 5.93 -13.09
C GLU A 39 2.06 5.23 -14.21
N GLU A 40 3.16 5.81 -14.67
CA GLU A 40 4.02 5.26 -15.72
C GLU A 40 4.77 3.99 -15.25
N CYS A 41 5.22 3.97 -13.99
CA CYS A 41 6.00 2.86 -13.45
C CYS A 41 5.11 1.65 -13.11
N GLU A 42 5.03 0.67 -14.03
CA GLU A 42 4.27 -0.57 -13.82
C GLU A 42 4.75 -1.34 -12.58
N ARG A 43 6.07 -1.34 -12.32
CA ARG A 43 6.65 -1.97 -11.14
C ARG A 43 6.13 -1.34 -9.84
N ALA A 44 5.93 -0.02 -9.80
CA ALA A 44 5.35 0.64 -8.63
C ALA A 44 3.90 0.22 -8.41
N LEU A 45 3.09 0.13 -9.49
CA LEU A 45 1.72 -0.38 -9.40
C LEU A 45 1.67 -1.83 -8.90
N TRP A 46 2.57 -2.68 -9.39
CA TRP A 46 2.69 -4.07 -8.94
C TRP A 46 3.07 -4.16 -7.45
N TYR A 47 4.05 -3.36 -7.00
CA TYR A 47 4.42 -3.32 -5.58
C TYR A 47 3.30 -2.81 -4.67
N ALA A 48 2.55 -1.79 -5.11
CA ALA A 48 1.39 -1.30 -4.39
C ALA A 48 0.28 -2.36 -4.32
N PHE A 49 0.01 -3.05 -5.43
CA PHE A 49 -0.99 -4.11 -5.51
C PHE A 49 -0.66 -5.30 -4.59
N ARG A 50 0.63 -5.69 -4.54
CA ARG A 50 1.12 -6.81 -3.73
C ARG A 50 1.55 -6.45 -2.31
N TRP A 51 1.33 -5.20 -1.87
CA TRP A 51 1.77 -4.69 -0.56
C TRP A 51 3.24 -4.99 -0.25
N ALA A 52 4.09 -4.92 -1.28
CA ALA A 52 5.49 -5.33 -1.18
C ALA A 52 6.31 -4.36 -0.31
N SER A 53 5.92 -3.08 -0.23
CA SER A 53 6.57 -2.11 0.66
C SER A 53 5.83 -1.98 1.98
N LYS A 54 6.51 -1.42 2.98
CA LYS A 54 5.87 -1.01 4.23
C LYS A 54 4.67 -0.09 3.92
N PRO A 55 3.55 -0.24 4.63
CA PRO A 55 2.39 0.60 4.40
C PRO A 55 2.74 2.05 4.69
N GLU A 56 2.10 2.97 3.98
CA GLU A 56 2.30 4.39 4.22
C GLU A 56 1.76 4.76 5.60
N VAL A 57 2.58 5.48 6.38
CA VAL A 57 2.13 6.10 7.62
C VAL A 57 1.40 7.40 7.28
N ILE A 58 0.14 7.47 7.70
CA ILE A 58 -0.68 8.68 7.61
C ILE A 58 -0.39 9.52 8.85
N ASP A 59 0.47 10.52 8.70
CA ASP A 59 0.68 11.54 9.73
C ASP A 59 -0.51 12.51 9.82
N GLY A 60 -0.50 13.37 10.85
CA GLY A 60 -1.58 14.32 11.11
C GLY A 60 -1.81 15.31 9.96
N LEU A 61 -0.75 15.73 9.27
CA LEU A 61 -0.88 16.67 8.16
C LEU A 61 -1.49 15.99 6.92
N LYS A 62 -1.11 14.75 6.64
CA LYS A 62 -1.73 13.94 5.58
C LYS A 62 -3.20 13.66 5.88
N ALA A 63 -3.54 13.33 7.13
CA ALA A 63 -4.93 13.15 7.55
C ALA A 63 -5.78 14.41 7.29
N ILE A 64 -5.28 15.59 7.68
CA ILE A 64 -5.93 16.88 7.36
C ILE A 64 -6.01 17.11 5.85
N THR A 65 -4.99 16.72 5.10
CA THR A 65 -4.98 16.87 3.64
C THR A 65 -6.08 16.04 2.97
N PHE A 66 -6.32 14.81 3.47
CA PHE A 66 -7.43 13.97 2.99
C PHE A 66 -8.79 14.55 3.36
N GLU A 67 -8.98 14.98 4.60
CA GLU A 67 -10.20 15.65 5.04
C GLU A 67 -10.48 16.92 4.22
N THR A 68 -9.44 17.73 3.95
CA THR A 68 -9.55 18.89 3.07
C THR A 68 -10.03 18.48 1.68
N GLY A 69 -9.54 17.36 1.15
CA GLY A 69 -10.03 16.80 -0.12
C GLY A 69 -11.52 16.49 -0.10
N GLU A 70 -11.99 15.80 0.95
CA GLU A 70 -13.41 15.45 1.15
C GLU A 70 -14.30 16.71 1.26
N ILE A 71 -13.82 17.75 1.95
CA ILE A 71 -14.51 19.05 2.05
C ILE A 71 -14.57 19.76 0.69
N GLU A 72 -13.46 19.78 -0.06
CA GLU A 72 -13.41 20.45 -1.37
C GLU A 72 -14.28 19.74 -2.41
N GLU A 73 -14.36 18.40 -2.39
CA GLU A 73 -15.31 17.63 -3.20
C GLU A 73 -16.75 18.11 -2.94
N THR A 74 -17.15 18.13 -1.67
CA THR A 74 -18.49 18.59 -1.25
C THR A 74 -18.77 20.03 -1.73
N ARG A 75 -17.79 20.93 -1.59
CA ARG A 75 -17.92 22.33 -2.02
C ARG A 75 -18.11 22.46 -3.52
N LEU A 76 -17.35 21.72 -4.32
CA LEU A 76 -17.41 21.80 -5.78
C LEU A 76 -18.72 21.20 -6.32
N LEU A 77 -19.19 20.08 -5.77
CA LEU A 77 -20.50 19.52 -6.12
C LEU A 77 -21.65 20.46 -5.75
N ASN A 78 -21.58 21.11 -4.58
CA ASN A 78 -22.57 22.12 -4.19
C ASN A 78 -22.50 23.38 -5.06
N ALA A 79 -21.32 23.79 -5.52
CA ALA A 79 -21.19 24.91 -6.46
C ALA A 79 -21.93 24.62 -7.79
N LEU A 80 -21.90 23.38 -8.28
CA LEU A 80 -22.69 22.97 -9.44
C LEU A 80 -24.20 23.06 -9.17
N ARG A 81 -24.65 22.63 -7.99
CA ARG A 81 -26.07 22.79 -7.58
C ARG A 81 -26.49 24.26 -7.51
N MET A 82 -25.62 25.13 -6.99
CA MET A 82 -25.90 26.56 -6.85
C MET A 82 -26.11 27.27 -8.19
N ILE A 83 -25.49 26.78 -9.27
CA ILE A 83 -25.70 27.31 -10.63
C ILE A 83 -26.88 26.65 -11.35
N GLY A 84 -27.69 25.85 -10.64
CA GLY A 84 -28.89 25.21 -11.17
C GLY A 84 -28.67 23.87 -11.86
N CYS A 85 -27.49 23.25 -11.72
CA CYS A 85 -27.25 21.91 -12.24
C CYS A 85 -27.87 20.84 -11.33
N GLU A 86 -28.28 19.73 -11.95
CA GLU A 86 -28.68 18.52 -11.23
C GLU A 86 -27.42 17.69 -10.96
N VAL A 87 -27.15 17.38 -9.69
CA VAL A 87 -25.97 16.62 -9.25
C VAL A 87 -26.41 15.37 -8.48
N ASP A 88 -26.01 14.21 -8.98
CA ASP A 88 -26.25 12.90 -8.39
C ASP A 88 -24.89 12.26 -8.01
N GLU A 89 -24.62 12.18 -6.71
CA GLU A 89 -23.33 11.78 -6.13
C GLU A 89 -23.37 10.43 -5.39
N VAL A 90 -24.55 9.80 -5.28
CA VAL A 90 -24.73 8.55 -4.53
C VAL A 90 -25.62 7.55 -5.26
N ASP A 91 -25.31 6.26 -5.08
CA ASP A 91 -26.14 5.16 -5.53
C ASP A 91 -27.46 5.06 -4.74
N SER A 92 -28.30 4.09 -5.10
CA SER A 92 -29.59 3.84 -4.43
C SER A 92 -29.49 3.49 -2.94
N ARG A 93 -28.27 3.25 -2.42
CA ARG A 93 -28.00 2.97 -1.00
C ARG A 93 -27.39 4.19 -0.27
N GLY A 94 -27.34 5.35 -0.93
CA GLY A 94 -26.75 6.56 -0.36
C GLY A 94 -25.23 6.49 -0.22
N LYS A 95 -24.54 5.68 -1.06
CA LYS A 95 -23.07 5.58 -1.08
C LYS A 95 -22.52 6.08 -2.41
N GLN A 96 -21.34 6.67 -2.42
CA GLN A 96 -20.64 7.02 -3.66
C GLN A 96 -20.60 5.83 -4.63
N TYR A 97 -20.76 6.13 -5.92
CA TYR A 97 -20.70 5.16 -6.99
C TYR A 97 -19.34 4.47 -7.01
N ARG A 98 -19.36 3.12 -6.91
CA ARG A 98 -18.14 2.30 -6.91
C ARG A 98 -17.87 1.79 -8.31
N ALA A 99 -16.72 2.14 -8.84
CA ALA A 99 -16.18 1.54 -10.04
C ALA A 99 -15.39 0.29 -9.66
N SER A 100 -15.56 -0.77 -10.45
CA SER A 100 -14.86 -2.04 -10.29
C SER A 100 -14.53 -2.60 -11.67
N ALA A 101 -13.31 -3.10 -11.84
CA ALA A 101 -12.84 -3.78 -13.04
C ALA A 101 -11.84 -4.88 -12.65
N ILE A 102 -11.59 -5.82 -13.55
CA ILE A 102 -10.61 -6.92 -13.37
C ILE A 102 -10.89 -7.66 -12.06
N ALA A 103 -12.09 -8.24 -11.96
CA ALA A 103 -12.57 -8.96 -10.77
C ALA A 103 -12.37 -8.19 -9.45
N GLY A 104 -12.55 -6.87 -9.45
CA GLY A 104 -12.40 -6.03 -8.25
C GLY A 104 -10.97 -5.61 -7.91
N HIS A 105 -9.96 -6.13 -8.62
CA HIS A 105 -8.56 -5.74 -8.43
C HIS A 105 -8.25 -4.33 -8.94
N VAL A 106 -9.08 -3.77 -9.83
CA VAL A 106 -9.07 -2.33 -10.16
C VAL A 106 -10.34 -1.70 -9.63
N ARG A 107 -10.20 -0.61 -8.86
CA ARG A 107 -11.34 -0.03 -8.15
C ARG A 107 -11.22 1.47 -7.90
N GLY A 108 -12.36 2.12 -7.72
CA GLY A 108 -12.42 3.54 -7.41
C GLY A 108 -13.81 3.96 -6.94
N LYS A 109 -13.91 5.21 -6.51
CA LYS A 109 -15.17 5.87 -6.17
C LYS A 109 -15.26 7.15 -6.99
N MET A 110 -16.37 7.28 -7.70
CA MET A 110 -16.67 8.47 -8.48
C MET A 110 -17.32 9.51 -7.57
N ASP A 111 -16.92 10.77 -7.73
CA ASP A 111 -17.42 11.89 -6.91
C ASP A 111 -18.89 12.17 -7.22
N GLY A 112 -19.28 12.13 -8.50
CA GLY A 112 -20.68 12.17 -8.89
C GLY A 112 -20.89 12.29 -10.40
N LYS A 113 -22.12 12.59 -10.79
CA LYS A 113 -22.50 12.94 -12.17
C LYS A 113 -23.39 14.18 -12.17
N VAL A 114 -23.34 14.95 -13.25
CA VAL A 114 -24.03 16.24 -13.38
C VAL A 114 -24.77 16.36 -14.71
N LEU A 115 -25.94 17.00 -14.67
CA LEU A 115 -26.74 17.45 -15.81
C LEU A 115 -27.03 18.95 -15.68
N GLY A 116 -27.23 19.65 -16.80
CA GLY A 116 -27.64 21.05 -16.78
C GLY A 116 -26.49 22.06 -16.81
N LEU A 117 -25.27 21.63 -17.18
CA LEU A 117 -24.14 22.55 -17.35
C LEU A 117 -24.48 23.64 -18.38
N PRO A 118 -24.13 24.92 -18.17
CA PRO A 118 -24.48 26.01 -19.07
C PRO A 118 -24.10 25.77 -20.54
N GLU A 119 -22.94 25.16 -20.77
CA GLU A 119 -22.40 24.84 -22.09
C GLU A 119 -22.83 23.47 -22.63
N ALA A 120 -23.57 22.67 -21.85
CA ALA A 120 -24.17 21.41 -22.28
C ALA A 120 -25.41 21.02 -21.43
N PRO A 121 -26.52 21.76 -21.55
CA PRO A 121 -27.63 21.62 -20.61
C PRO A 121 -28.34 20.26 -20.63
N LYS A 122 -28.21 19.51 -21.72
CA LYS A 122 -28.93 18.25 -21.97
C LYS A 122 -28.05 17.00 -21.87
N THR A 123 -26.78 17.15 -21.54
CA THR A 123 -25.83 16.04 -21.51
C THR A 123 -25.41 15.76 -20.08
N TRP A 124 -25.44 14.48 -19.71
CA TRP A 124 -24.89 14.00 -18.45
C TRP A 124 -23.37 13.85 -18.54
N HIS A 125 -22.68 14.21 -17.46
CA HIS A 125 -21.22 14.07 -17.34
C HIS A 125 -20.88 13.40 -16.02
N VAL A 126 -19.87 12.53 -16.03
CA VAL A 126 -19.17 12.17 -14.79
C VAL A 126 -18.44 13.39 -14.26
N VAL A 127 -18.43 13.62 -12.96
CA VAL A 127 -17.71 14.71 -12.30
C VAL A 127 -16.52 14.15 -11.55
N GLU A 128 -15.34 14.76 -11.74
CA GLU A 128 -14.16 14.54 -10.90
C GLU A 128 -13.74 15.90 -10.30
N CYS A 129 -13.85 15.98 -8.98
CA CYS A 129 -13.54 17.14 -8.17
C CYS A 129 -12.10 17.07 -7.66
N LYS A 130 -11.32 18.13 -7.87
CA LYS A 130 -9.93 18.22 -7.41
C LYS A 130 -9.63 19.52 -6.70
N SER A 131 -8.57 19.49 -5.91
CA SER A 131 -7.91 20.70 -5.44
C SER A 131 -6.40 20.55 -5.58
N MET A 132 -5.72 21.59 -6.04
CA MET A 132 -4.27 21.53 -6.28
C MET A 132 -3.55 22.84 -5.98
N LYS A 133 -2.24 22.74 -5.77
CA LYS A 133 -1.35 23.89 -5.59
C LYS A 133 -1.09 24.59 -6.92
N ASP A 134 -0.74 25.89 -6.88
CA ASP A 134 -0.41 26.71 -8.06
C ASP A 134 0.49 26.01 -9.08
N THR A 135 1.54 25.34 -8.59
CA THR A 135 2.52 24.63 -9.43
C THR A 135 1.92 23.63 -10.42
N TYR A 136 0.78 23.01 -10.07
CA TYR A 136 0.05 22.08 -10.94
C TYR A 136 -1.10 22.79 -11.66
N TRP A 137 -1.74 23.74 -10.98
CA TRP A 137 -2.84 24.52 -11.49
C TRP A 137 -2.51 25.25 -12.79
N GLU A 138 -1.38 25.96 -12.84
CA GLU A 138 -0.98 26.75 -14.01
C GLU A 138 -0.84 25.89 -15.27
N LYS A 139 -0.39 24.64 -15.11
CA LYS A 139 -0.28 23.70 -16.24
C LYS A 139 -1.66 23.29 -16.74
N VAL A 140 -2.58 22.97 -15.84
CA VAL A 140 -3.96 22.59 -16.20
C VAL A 140 -4.69 23.76 -16.83
N LYS A 141 -4.60 24.98 -16.27
CA LYS A 141 -5.24 26.17 -16.83
C LYS A 141 -4.74 26.48 -18.24
N LYS A 142 -3.45 26.25 -18.50
CA LYS A 142 -2.83 26.52 -19.80
C LYS A 142 -3.05 25.42 -20.85
N HIS A 143 -3.04 24.15 -20.46
CA HIS A 143 -2.98 23.01 -21.37
C HIS A 143 -4.17 22.04 -21.25
N GLY A 144 -5.10 22.29 -20.34
CA GLY A 144 -6.15 21.34 -19.95
C GLY A 144 -5.60 20.19 -19.10
N VAL A 145 -6.49 19.39 -18.53
CA VAL A 145 -6.17 18.33 -17.56
C VAL A 145 -5.41 17.18 -18.21
N ARG A 146 -5.67 16.86 -19.48
CA ARG A 146 -5.00 15.76 -20.18
C ARG A 146 -3.47 15.96 -20.22
N GLU A 147 -3.03 17.16 -20.57
CA GLU A 147 -1.60 17.50 -20.64
C GLU A 147 -1.08 18.04 -19.31
N GLY A 148 -1.86 18.88 -18.63
CA GLY A 148 -1.46 19.56 -17.40
C GLY A 148 -1.38 18.64 -16.18
N TYR A 149 -2.22 17.60 -16.11
CA TYR A 149 -2.21 16.61 -15.05
C TYR A 149 -2.81 15.26 -15.50
N PHE A 150 -2.04 14.49 -16.28
CA PHE A 150 -2.50 13.26 -16.92
C PHE A 150 -3.20 12.26 -15.99
N SER A 151 -2.72 12.05 -14.76
CA SER A 151 -3.36 11.11 -13.83
C SER A 151 -4.80 11.49 -13.45
N HIS A 152 -5.12 12.78 -13.39
CA HIS A 152 -6.49 13.24 -13.14
C HIS A 152 -7.38 12.99 -14.36
N TRP A 153 -6.85 13.25 -15.56
CA TRP A 153 -7.56 12.93 -16.79
C TRP A 153 -7.83 11.43 -16.91
N VAL A 154 -6.84 10.59 -16.61
CA VAL A 154 -6.98 9.13 -16.59
C VAL A 154 -8.08 8.69 -15.63
N GLN A 155 -8.09 9.25 -14.41
CA GLN A 155 -9.12 8.91 -13.43
C GLN A 155 -10.53 9.22 -13.95
N LEU A 156 -10.76 10.45 -14.41
CA LEU A 156 -12.04 10.88 -14.96
C LEU A 156 -12.43 10.05 -16.20
N ASN A 157 -11.51 9.87 -17.15
CA ASN A 157 -11.76 9.12 -18.38
C ASN A 157 -12.12 7.66 -18.11
N THR A 158 -11.45 7.03 -17.14
CA THR A 158 -11.72 5.65 -16.74
C THR A 158 -13.10 5.53 -16.09
N TYR A 159 -13.49 6.48 -15.22
CA TYR A 159 -14.85 6.49 -14.68
C TYR A 159 -15.90 6.68 -15.76
N CYS A 160 -15.70 7.62 -16.68
CA CYS A 160 -16.60 7.79 -17.82
C CYS A 160 -16.79 6.48 -18.59
N HIS A 161 -15.69 5.78 -18.92
CA HIS A 161 -15.78 4.50 -19.62
C HIS A 161 -16.50 3.43 -18.80
N LEU A 162 -16.13 3.22 -17.54
CA LEU A 162 -16.71 2.16 -16.70
C LEU A 162 -18.19 2.37 -16.39
N PHE A 163 -18.66 3.62 -16.35
CA PHE A 163 -20.07 3.93 -16.12
C PHE A 163 -20.86 4.21 -17.41
N GLY A 164 -20.23 4.11 -18.60
CA GLY A 164 -20.91 4.26 -19.89
C GLY A 164 -21.26 5.71 -20.28
N PHE A 165 -20.45 6.68 -19.87
CA PHE A 165 -20.62 8.10 -20.19
C PHE A 165 -19.68 8.53 -21.33
N GLU A 166 -20.19 9.37 -22.22
CA GLU A 166 -19.44 9.98 -23.34
C GLU A 166 -18.73 11.29 -22.96
N ARG A 167 -19.06 11.81 -21.76
CA ARG A 167 -18.57 13.10 -21.27
C ARG A 167 -18.17 13.03 -19.80
N GLY A 168 -17.09 13.74 -19.49
CA GLY A 168 -16.67 14.05 -18.12
C GLY A 168 -16.59 15.56 -17.91
N LEU A 169 -16.76 15.99 -16.67
CA LEU A 169 -16.49 17.32 -16.16
C LEU A 169 -15.34 17.21 -15.16
N TYR A 170 -14.21 17.80 -15.51
CA TYR A 170 -13.14 18.03 -14.57
C TYR A 170 -13.39 19.39 -13.91
N ILE A 171 -13.48 19.43 -12.58
CA ILE A 171 -13.61 20.68 -11.82
C ILE A 171 -12.57 20.72 -10.72
N CYS A 172 -11.82 21.82 -10.66
CA CYS A 172 -10.71 21.95 -9.73
C CYS A 172 -10.73 23.30 -9.02
N ARG A 173 -10.36 23.31 -7.74
CA ARG A 173 -10.08 24.53 -6.98
C ARG A 173 -8.58 24.73 -6.76
N ASN A 174 -8.11 25.95 -6.94
CA ASN A 174 -6.75 26.34 -6.58
C ASN A 174 -6.65 26.49 -5.04
N LYS A 175 -5.74 25.74 -4.40
CA LYS A 175 -5.55 25.78 -2.93
C LYS A 175 -4.97 27.10 -2.42
N ASN A 176 -4.28 27.85 -3.29
CA ASN A 176 -3.59 29.10 -2.97
C ASN A 176 -4.51 30.31 -3.17
N THR A 177 -5.20 30.41 -4.32
CA THR A 177 -6.03 31.57 -4.67
C THR A 177 -7.52 31.37 -4.42
N GLY A 178 -7.95 30.11 -4.34
CA GLY A 178 -9.36 29.76 -4.23
C GLY A 178 -10.16 29.82 -5.53
N GLU A 179 -9.52 30.16 -6.65
CA GLU A 179 -10.12 30.13 -7.99
C GLU A 179 -10.66 28.74 -8.33
N VAL A 180 -11.72 28.71 -9.14
CA VAL A 180 -12.32 27.48 -9.67
C VAL A 180 -12.09 27.43 -11.19
N TYR A 181 -11.66 26.27 -11.66
CA TYR A 181 -11.46 25.96 -13.07
C TYR A 181 -12.30 24.73 -13.39
N SER A 182 -12.95 24.75 -14.54
CA SER A 182 -13.65 23.57 -15.03
C SER A 182 -13.44 23.41 -16.53
N GLU A 183 -13.38 22.17 -16.98
CA GLU A 183 -13.37 21.82 -18.40
C GLU A 183 -14.12 20.52 -18.62
N ARG A 184 -14.73 20.39 -19.80
CA ARG A 184 -15.40 19.16 -20.20
C ARG A 184 -14.50 18.33 -21.09
N ILE A 185 -14.42 17.03 -20.84
CA ILE A 185 -13.68 16.08 -21.69
C ILE A 185 -14.64 15.21 -22.50
N HIS A 186 -14.19 14.76 -23.68
CA HIS A 186 -14.76 13.59 -24.34
C HIS A 186 -14.14 12.34 -23.73
N THR A 187 -14.95 11.30 -23.57
CA THR A 187 -14.43 10.00 -23.15
C THR A 187 -13.61 9.39 -24.28
N ASP A 188 -12.37 9.04 -23.97
CA ASP A 188 -11.48 8.26 -24.81
C ASP A 188 -11.58 6.80 -24.36
N HIS A 189 -12.61 6.11 -24.87
CA HIS A 189 -12.88 4.72 -24.51
C HIS A 189 -11.73 3.78 -24.91
N ALA A 190 -11.05 4.06 -26.02
CA ALA A 190 -9.91 3.26 -26.47
C ALA A 190 -8.75 3.35 -25.47
N GLU A 191 -8.42 4.57 -25.01
CA GLU A 191 -7.37 4.75 -24.00
C GLU A 191 -7.77 4.17 -22.64
N ALA A 192 -9.03 4.29 -22.23
CA ALA A 192 -9.52 3.64 -21.00
C ALA A 192 -9.35 2.11 -21.06
N ILE A 193 -9.71 1.48 -22.18
CA ILE A 193 -9.50 0.04 -22.40
C ILE A 193 -8.01 -0.30 -22.36
N ARG A 194 -7.14 0.48 -23.00
CA ARG A 194 -5.69 0.27 -22.99
C ARG A 194 -5.12 0.31 -21.57
N LEU A 195 -5.57 1.26 -20.76
CA LEU A 195 -5.14 1.40 -19.36
C LEU A 195 -5.64 0.26 -18.48
N LEU A 196 -6.88 -0.21 -18.69
CA LEU A 196 -7.43 -1.37 -18.00
C LEU A 196 -6.71 -2.66 -18.38
N GLN A 197 -6.45 -2.90 -19.67
CA GLN A 197 -5.64 -4.04 -20.13
C GLN A 197 -4.24 -4.02 -19.53
N ARG A 198 -3.61 -2.84 -19.46
CA ARG A 198 -2.32 -2.67 -18.78
C ARG A 198 -2.40 -3.09 -17.30
N ALA A 199 -3.43 -2.65 -16.59
CA ALA A 199 -3.65 -3.02 -15.20
C ALA A 199 -3.92 -4.52 -15.02
N GLU A 200 -4.68 -5.14 -15.92
CA GLU A 200 -4.93 -6.58 -15.93
C GLU A 200 -3.63 -7.38 -16.08
N ARG A 201 -2.75 -7.00 -17.01
CA ARG A 201 -1.42 -7.61 -17.12
C ARG A 201 -0.62 -7.49 -15.82
N ILE A 202 -0.69 -6.33 -15.16
CA ILE A 202 0.01 -6.10 -13.89
C ILE A 202 -0.52 -7.01 -12.79
N VAL A 203 -1.84 -7.17 -12.69
CA VAL A 203 -2.48 -8.12 -11.74
C VAL A 203 -1.96 -9.54 -11.98
N ASN A 204 -1.76 -9.92 -13.24
CA ASN A 204 -1.38 -11.27 -13.64
C ASN A 204 0.12 -11.56 -13.54
N PHE A 205 0.94 -10.55 -13.31
CA PHE A 205 2.38 -10.78 -13.23
C PHE A 205 2.75 -11.54 -11.94
N ALA A 206 3.41 -12.68 -12.13
CA ALA A 206 4.02 -13.46 -11.06
C ALA A 206 5.23 -12.72 -10.43
N ASN A 207 5.97 -11.97 -11.25
CA ASN A 207 7.18 -11.23 -10.86
C ASN A 207 7.00 -9.72 -11.12
N PRO A 208 7.70 -8.83 -10.40
CA PRO A 208 7.60 -7.40 -10.65
C PRO A 208 8.00 -7.08 -12.11
N PRO A 209 7.26 -6.22 -12.82
CA PRO A 209 7.64 -5.67 -14.13
C PRO A 209 9.06 -5.12 -14.15
N MET A 210 9.65 -4.84 -15.31
CA MET A 210 10.97 -4.20 -15.37
C MET A 210 11.03 -2.86 -14.61
N LYS A 211 12.22 -2.47 -14.13
CA LYS A 211 12.44 -1.15 -13.56
C LYS A 211 12.22 -0.10 -14.64
N LEU A 212 11.50 0.98 -14.32
CA LEU A 212 11.42 2.15 -15.19
C LEU A 212 12.80 2.80 -15.39
N HIS A 213 13.61 2.84 -14.32
CA HIS A 213 14.99 3.30 -14.35
C HIS A 213 15.89 2.36 -13.56
N ASN A 214 16.95 1.85 -14.22
CA ASN A 214 17.94 0.98 -13.59
C ASN A 214 18.86 1.76 -12.63
N ASP A 215 19.30 2.95 -13.04
CA ASP A 215 20.10 3.84 -12.20
C ASP A 215 19.22 4.96 -11.61
N PRO A 216 18.97 4.95 -10.28
CA PRO A 216 18.19 6.00 -9.63
C PRO A 216 18.89 7.35 -9.61
N LYS A 217 20.19 7.47 -9.93
CA LYS A 217 20.93 8.75 -9.94
C LYS A 217 20.70 9.59 -11.19
N THR A 218 20.15 9.00 -12.25
CA THR A 218 19.86 9.70 -13.51
C THR A 218 18.83 10.81 -13.35
N LYS A 219 18.91 11.90 -14.13
CA LYS A 219 17.93 13.01 -14.02
C LYS A 219 16.48 12.55 -14.21
N ALA A 220 16.25 11.62 -15.14
CA ALA A 220 14.93 11.03 -15.42
C ALA A 220 14.31 10.32 -14.18
N ALA A 221 15.14 9.71 -13.33
CA ALA A 221 14.70 8.99 -12.14
C ALA A 221 14.34 9.89 -10.93
N PHE A 222 14.04 11.18 -11.13
CA PHE A 222 13.64 12.09 -10.04
C PHE A 222 12.47 11.54 -9.24
N LYS A 223 11.43 11.02 -9.92
CA LYS A 223 10.27 10.42 -9.27
C LYS A 223 10.66 9.21 -8.40
N CYS A 224 11.56 8.36 -8.88
CA CYS A 224 12.08 7.23 -8.10
C CYS A 224 12.82 7.69 -6.83
N ARG A 225 13.64 8.76 -6.91
CA ARG A 225 14.43 9.23 -5.77
C ARG A 225 13.59 9.97 -4.73
N ALA A 226 12.67 10.82 -5.17
CA ALA A 226 12.05 11.83 -4.33
C ALA A 226 10.59 11.55 -3.98
N MET A 227 9.90 10.68 -4.73
CA MET A 227 8.44 10.55 -4.64
C MET A 227 7.95 9.10 -4.54
N CYS A 228 8.76 8.10 -4.88
CA CYS A 228 8.33 6.71 -4.91
C CYS A 228 8.48 6.05 -3.53
N SER A 229 7.36 5.64 -2.94
CA SER A 229 7.31 4.89 -1.67
C SER A 229 7.98 3.51 -1.74
N HIS A 230 8.21 2.99 -2.95
CA HIS A 230 8.81 1.67 -3.18
C HIS A 230 10.32 1.72 -3.44
N LYS A 231 10.97 2.89 -3.28
CA LYS A 231 12.42 3.05 -3.54
C LYS A 231 13.27 2.05 -2.77
N ALA A 232 12.94 1.81 -1.50
CA ALA A 232 13.71 0.95 -0.61
C ALA A 232 13.85 -0.49 -1.16
N ILE A 233 12.73 -1.10 -1.54
CA ILE A 233 12.73 -2.45 -2.13
C ILE A 233 13.21 -2.46 -3.57
N CYS A 234 12.91 -1.41 -4.35
CA CYS A 234 13.20 -1.37 -5.77
C CYS A 234 14.69 -1.11 -6.05
N GLN A 235 15.30 -0.19 -5.30
CA GLN A 235 16.64 0.34 -5.55
C GLN A 235 17.61 0.01 -4.42
N ASP A 236 17.20 0.16 -3.16
CA ASP A 236 18.13 0.10 -2.02
C ASP A 236 18.36 -1.34 -1.51
N GLY A 237 17.59 -2.32 -1.97
CA GLY A 237 17.77 -3.72 -1.61
C GLY A 237 17.17 -4.09 -0.26
N GLU A 238 16.17 -3.33 0.22
CA GLU A 238 15.38 -3.77 1.36
C GLU A 238 14.48 -4.95 0.99
N PHE A 239 14.21 -5.80 1.99
CA PHE A 239 13.24 -6.88 1.85
C PHE A 239 11.83 -6.35 1.67
N ALA A 240 11.04 -7.08 0.88
CA ALA A 240 9.61 -6.87 0.83
C ALA A 240 8.96 -7.15 2.20
N ARG A 241 7.83 -6.51 2.46
CA ARG A 241 6.99 -6.80 3.62
C ARG A 241 6.47 -8.24 3.54
N VAL A 242 6.51 -8.96 4.66
CA VAL A 242 5.84 -10.26 4.81
C VAL A 242 4.33 -10.05 4.81
N SER A 243 3.65 -10.69 3.87
CA SER A 243 2.19 -10.75 3.73
C SER A 243 1.86 -11.88 2.75
N CYS A 244 0.62 -12.38 2.68
CA CYS A 244 0.31 -13.35 1.63
C CYS A 244 0.55 -12.75 0.24
N ARG A 245 0.37 -11.45 0.03
CA ARG A 245 0.51 -10.86 -1.32
C ARG A 245 1.95 -10.80 -1.84
N SER A 246 2.94 -10.93 -0.95
CA SER A 246 4.35 -11.11 -1.30
C SER A 246 4.81 -12.58 -1.30
N CYS A 247 3.90 -13.51 -1.02
CA CYS A 247 4.17 -14.95 -0.97
C CYS A 247 4.10 -15.60 -2.36
N LEU A 248 4.99 -16.54 -2.65
CA LEU A 248 4.99 -17.31 -3.91
C LEU A 248 3.74 -18.20 -4.05
N HIS A 249 3.11 -18.58 -2.94
CA HIS A 249 1.89 -19.40 -2.94
C HIS A 249 0.60 -18.62 -3.19
N ALA A 250 0.65 -17.28 -3.22
CA ALA A 250 -0.55 -16.46 -3.30
C ALA A 250 -0.84 -15.95 -4.71
N THR A 251 -2.05 -16.21 -5.18
CA THR A 251 -2.51 -15.86 -6.53
C THR A 251 -3.71 -14.92 -6.45
N PRO A 252 -3.70 -13.78 -7.16
CA PRO A 252 -4.89 -12.98 -7.33
C PRO A 252 -5.86 -13.69 -8.28
N GLU A 253 -7.12 -13.79 -7.89
CA GLU A 253 -8.14 -14.52 -8.65
C GLU A 253 -8.89 -13.62 -9.62
N HIS A 254 -9.30 -14.19 -10.76
CA HIS A 254 -10.09 -13.52 -11.79
C HIS A 254 -11.61 -13.61 -11.56
N PHE A 255 -12.01 -14.01 -10.36
CA PHE A 255 -13.41 -14.10 -9.93
C PHE A 255 -13.56 -13.52 -8.52
N GLY A 256 -14.80 -13.25 -8.11
CA GLY A 256 -15.08 -12.57 -6.84
C GLY A 256 -14.75 -11.07 -6.85
N ASP A 257 -14.71 -10.45 -5.66
CA ASP A 257 -14.34 -9.04 -5.47
C ASP A 257 -12.94 -8.95 -4.85
N ALA A 258 -11.94 -8.70 -5.69
CA ALA A 258 -10.52 -8.63 -5.35
C ALA A 258 -10.03 -9.88 -4.59
N ALA A 259 -10.48 -11.06 -5.04
CA ALA A 259 -10.20 -12.31 -4.33
C ALA A 259 -8.74 -12.75 -4.54
N TRP A 260 -8.21 -13.44 -3.54
CA TRP A 260 -6.89 -14.08 -3.54
C TRP A 260 -7.04 -15.50 -3.01
N SER A 261 -6.21 -16.42 -3.50
CA SER A 261 -6.12 -17.78 -2.99
C SER A 261 -4.69 -18.12 -2.58
N CYS A 262 -4.55 -19.17 -1.76
CA CYS A 262 -3.27 -19.77 -1.41
C CYS A 262 -3.22 -21.20 -1.93
N SER A 263 -2.26 -21.51 -2.79
CA SER A 263 -2.07 -22.86 -3.34
C SER A 263 -1.63 -23.85 -2.27
N ARG A 264 -0.75 -23.43 -1.35
CA ARG A 264 -0.25 -24.28 -0.25
C ARG A 264 -1.36 -24.79 0.66
N TRP A 265 -2.28 -23.91 1.05
CA TRP A 265 -3.39 -24.26 1.94
C TRP A 265 -4.67 -24.65 1.19
N GLY A 266 -4.67 -24.60 -0.15
CA GLY A 266 -5.80 -24.95 -1.00
C GLY A 266 -7.08 -24.15 -0.72
N LYS A 267 -6.98 -22.87 -0.35
CA LYS A 267 -8.14 -22.06 0.11
C LYS A 267 -8.13 -20.60 -0.35
N PRO A 268 -9.29 -19.94 -0.40
CA PRO A 268 -9.35 -18.47 -0.52
C PRO A 268 -8.78 -17.79 0.72
N LEU A 269 -8.24 -16.58 0.55
CA LEU A 269 -7.64 -15.76 1.60
C LEU A 269 -8.53 -14.57 1.95
N THR A 270 -8.92 -14.46 3.21
CA THR A 270 -9.56 -13.25 3.75
C THR A 270 -8.59 -12.07 3.78
N LEU A 271 -9.09 -10.84 3.86
CA LEU A 271 -8.23 -9.65 3.94
C LEU A 271 -7.30 -9.66 5.16
N VAL A 272 -7.78 -10.21 6.29
CA VAL A 272 -7.00 -10.33 7.53
C VAL A 272 -5.83 -11.30 7.33
N GLU A 273 -6.09 -12.47 6.75
CA GLU A 273 -5.04 -13.45 6.43
C GLU A 273 -4.04 -12.88 5.43
N GLN A 274 -4.52 -12.20 4.37
CA GLN A 274 -3.65 -11.58 3.38
C GLN A 274 -2.64 -10.63 4.02
N LYS A 275 -3.09 -9.84 5.00
CA LYS A 275 -2.24 -8.86 5.71
C LYS A 275 -1.28 -9.49 6.70
N ALA A 276 -1.71 -10.54 7.39
CA ALA A 276 -0.93 -11.20 8.43
C ALA A 276 0.19 -12.09 7.86
N GLY A 277 -0.05 -12.75 6.72
CA GLY A 277 0.81 -13.84 6.27
C GLY A 277 0.62 -15.09 7.12
N CYS A 278 1.54 -16.05 6.99
CA CYS A 278 1.54 -17.29 7.78
C CYS A 278 2.97 -17.78 8.01
N PRO A 279 3.21 -18.70 8.98
CA PRO A 279 4.55 -19.27 9.22
C PRO A 279 5.16 -20.02 8.03
N ALA A 280 4.31 -20.39 7.08
CA ALA A 280 4.62 -21.06 5.83
C ALA A 280 4.90 -20.10 4.66
N HIS A 281 5.09 -18.82 4.95
CA HIS A 281 5.35 -17.81 3.92
C HIS A 281 6.72 -18.05 3.30
N LEU A 282 6.76 -18.02 1.96
CA LEU A 282 7.98 -17.95 1.17
C LEU A 282 7.81 -16.79 0.20
N PHE A 283 8.78 -15.89 0.13
CA PHE A 283 8.73 -14.76 -0.78
C PHE A 283 8.62 -15.21 -2.23
N VAL A 284 7.89 -14.44 -3.04
CA VAL A 284 8.11 -14.45 -4.49
C VAL A 284 9.61 -14.20 -4.69
N PRO A 285 10.37 -15.09 -5.37
CA PRO A 285 11.84 -15.03 -5.33
C PRO A 285 12.43 -13.68 -5.79
N THR A 286 11.78 -13.03 -6.76
CA THR A 286 12.18 -11.72 -7.29
C THR A 286 11.90 -10.53 -6.36
N LEU A 287 11.27 -10.77 -5.20
CA LEU A 287 11.14 -9.80 -4.11
C LEU A 287 12.28 -9.86 -3.09
N VAL A 288 13.08 -10.93 -3.10
CA VAL A 288 14.25 -11.07 -2.24
C VAL A 288 15.41 -10.28 -2.85
N PRO A 289 16.16 -9.47 -2.08
CA PRO A 289 17.29 -8.70 -2.59
C PRO A 289 18.54 -9.59 -2.76
N GLY A 290 18.41 -10.64 -3.56
CA GLY A 290 19.45 -11.63 -3.83
C GLY A 290 19.09 -12.51 -5.01
N GLU A 291 20.00 -13.41 -5.35
CA GLU A 291 19.79 -14.42 -6.40
C GLU A 291 19.50 -15.78 -5.75
N VAL A 292 18.60 -16.56 -6.34
CA VAL A 292 18.31 -17.93 -5.89
C VAL A 292 19.53 -18.81 -6.18
N VAL A 293 19.96 -19.55 -5.17
CA VAL A 293 21.07 -20.52 -5.25
C VAL A 293 20.53 -21.94 -5.33
N ASP A 294 19.58 -22.26 -4.45
CA ASP A 294 19.01 -23.60 -4.30
C ASP A 294 17.60 -23.51 -3.71
N SER A 295 16.83 -24.57 -3.81
CA SER A 295 15.48 -24.67 -3.23
C SER A 295 15.07 -26.11 -3.03
N ASP A 296 14.29 -26.36 -1.99
CA ASP A 296 13.67 -27.65 -1.74
C ASP A 296 12.17 -27.48 -1.59
N GLU A 297 11.40 -28.18 -2.43
CA GLU A 297 9.94 -28.12 -2.42
C GLU A 297 9.34 -28.98 -1.30
N GLU A 298 9.98 -30.10 -0.95
CA GLU A 298 9.50 -31.01 0.10
C GLU A 298 9.74 -30.40 1.49
N GLU A 299 10.90 -29.80 1.68
CA GLU A 299 11.29 -29.11 2.92
C GLU A 299 10.88 -27.62 2.93
N GLU A 300 10.30 -27.14 1.83
CA GLU A 300 9.69 -25.82 1.65
C GLU A 300 10.60 -24.65 2.05
N TRP A 301 11.81 -24.61 1.46
CA TRP A 301 12.75 -23.50 1.65
C TRP A 301 13.39 -23.06 0.33
N VAL A 302 13.85 -21.81 0.29
CA VAL A 302 14.62 -21.26 -0.84
C VAL A 302 15.87 -20.58 -0.30
N LEU A 303 17.04 -20.94 -0.83
CA LEU A 303 18.33 -20.36 -0.47
C LEU A 303 18.72 -19.25 -1.46
N TYR A 304 19.15 -18.12 -0.92
CA TYR A 304 19.56 -16.95 -1.69
C TYR A 304 20.98 -16.52 -1.33
N THR A 305 21.72 -16.02 -2.31
CA THR A 305 22.88 -15.15 -2.08
C THR A 305 22.42 -13.70 -2.14
N LEU A 306 22.45 -13.00 -1.00
CA LEU A 306 22.08 -11.60 -0.90
C LEU A 306 23.11 -10.68 -1.57
N ARG A 307 22.73 -9.41 -1.82
CA ARG A 307 23.63 -8.41 -2.44
C ARG A 307 24.95 -8.17 -1.70
N ASP A 308 25.01 -8.47 -0.40
CA ASP A 308 26.22 -8.35 0.42
C ASP A 308 27.06 -9.64 0.45
N GLY A 309 26.66 -10.66 -0.30
CA GLY A 309 27.34 -11.95 -0.40
C GLY A 309 26.94 -12.97 0.67
N ARG A 310 26.09 -12.61 1.64
CA ARG A 310 25.59 -13.56 2.65
C ARG A 310 24.61 -14.55 2.02
N GLU A 311 24.67 -15.78 2.48
CA GLU A 311 23.62 -16.76 2.23
C GLU A 311 22.46 -16.56 3.22
N TRP A 312 21.24 -16.60 2.71
CA TRP A 312 20.03 -16.47 3.50
C TRP A 312 18.98 -17.47 3.01
N ARG A 313 18.38 -18.23 3.94
CA ARG A 313 17.36 -19.21 3.64
C ARG A 313 15.98 -18.67 4.02
N ASP A 314 15.09 -18.62 3.05
CA ASP A 314 13.66 -18.38 3.24
C ASP A 314 12.97 -19.70 3.59
N GLY A 315 11.98 -19.69 4.49
CA GLY A 315 11.33 -20.91 4.98
C GLY A 315 12.09 -21.65 6.08
N SER A 316 13.28 -21.18 6.49
CA SER A 316 13.92 -21.72 7.70
C SER A 316 13.06 -21.40 8.91
N LYS A 317 12.47 -22.41 9.55
CA LYS A 317 11.93 -22.25 10.90
C LYS A 317 13.08 -21.73 11.77
N PRO A 318 12.91 -20.60 12.48
CA PRO A 318 13.95 -20.12 13.37
C PRO A 318 14.30 -21.24 14.35
N ALA A 319 15.60 -21.40 14.61
CA ALA A 319 16.04 -22.44 15.51
C ALA A 319 15.49 -22.11 16.90
N THR A 320 14.87 -23.10 17.55
CA THR A 320 14.44 -22.92 18.95
C THR A 320 15.68 -22.91 19.84
N ARG A 321 15.86 -21.83 20.58
CA ARG A 321 16.86 -21.66 21.63
C ARG A 321 16.22 -21.95 22.97
N TYR A 322 16.93 -22.65 23.85
CA TYR A 322 16.43 -23.05 25.16
C TYR A 322 17.19 -22.31 26.24
N TRP A 323 16.47 -21.87 27.26
CA TRP A 323 16.97 -20.99 28.31
C TRP A 323 16.65 -21.56 29.67
N HIS A 324 17.58 -21.36 30.59
CA HIS A 324 17.43 -21.69 31.99
C HIS A 324 17.69 -20.45 32.83
N HIS A 325 16.79 -20.16 33.78
CA HIS A 325 16.96 -19.11 34.76
C HIS A 325 17.14 -19.74 36.14
N ALA A 326 18.39 -19.79 36.61
CA ALA A 326 18.77 -20.57 37.79
C ALA A 326 18.05 -20.13 39.08
N GLU A 327 17.90 -18.83 39.33
CA GLU A 327 17.27 -18.35 40.58
C GLU A 327 15.76 -18.54 40.63
N SER A 328 15.08 -18.51 39.48
CA SER A 328 13.63 -18.70 39.40
C SER A 328 13.25 -20.16 39.17
N CYS A 329 14.25 -21.06 39.08
CA CYS A 329 14.08 -22.47 38.77
C CYS A 329 13.13 -22.68 37.57
N SER A 330 13.36 -21.93 36.49
CA SER A 330 12.49 -21.95 35.32
C SER A 330 13.27 -22.17 34.04
N VAL A 331 12.62 -22.85 33.10
CA VAL A 331 13.11 -23.02 31.74
C VAL A 331 12.09 -22.49 30.76
N PHE A 332 12.57 -21.84 29.71
CA PHE A 332 11.73 -21.32 28.62
C PHE A 332 12.47 -21.42 27.29
N ALA A 333 11.74 -21.29 26.18
CA ALA A 333 12.32 -21.35 24.84
C ALA A 333 12.01 -20.06 24.09
N THR A 334 12.96 -19.60 23.28
CA THR A 334 12.75 -18.52 22.32
C THR A 334 13.07 -19.01 20.92
N GLN A 335 12.62 -18.29 19.91
CA GLN A 335 13.07 -18.49 18.54
C GLN A 335 14.38 -17.72 18.29
N SER A 336 15.20 -18.18 17.35
CA SER A 336 16.50 -17.55 17.04
C SER A 336 16.40 -16.11 16.53
N ASP A 337 15.23 -15.69 16.10
CA ASP A 337 14.89 -14.34 15.64
C ASP A 337 14.25 -13.46 16.75
N GLU A 338 13.98 -14.01 17.93
CA GLU A 338 13.58 -13.25 19.12
C GLU A 338 14.82 -12.66 19.83
N PRO A 339 14.70 -11.49 20.49
CA PRO A 339 15.80 -10.85 21.22
C PRO A 339 16.44 -11.81 22.23
N ASP A 340 17.78 -11.81 22.31
CA ASP A 340 18.49 -12.62 23.29
C ASP A 340 18.10 -12.14 24.71
N PRO A 341 17.53 -13.02 25.57
CA PRO A 341 17.10 -12.65 26.91
C PRO A 341 18.21 -12.05 27.77
N ARG A 342 19.48 -12.36 27.47
CA ARG A 342 20.66 -11.80 28.17
C ARG A 342 20.95 -10.35 27.78
N GLU A 343 20.40 -9.88 26.67
CA GLU A 343 20.58 -8.52 26.16
C GLU A 343 19.43 -7.57 26.54
N CYS A 344 18.35 -8.09 27.13
CA CYS A 344 17.15 -7.32 27.50
C CYS A 344 17.34 -6.31 28.65
N GLY A 345 18.49 -6.33 29.34
CA GLY A 345 18.86 -5.38 30.41
C GLY A 345 18.12 -5.60 31.73
N GLY A 346 18.86 -5.65 32.84
CA GLY A 346 18.33 -5.91 34.19
C GLY A 346 19.21 -6.89 34.97
N ALA A 347 18.95 -7.04 36.29
CA ALA A 347 19.68 -8.01 37.12
C ALA A 347 19.43 -9.46 36.67
N ASP A 348 18.21 -9.75 36.22
CA ASP A 348 17.77 -11.08 35.76
C ASP A 348 18.47 -11.54 34.48
N ALA A 349 18.92 -10.61 33.62
CA ALA A 349 19.59 -10.94 32.37
C ALA A 349 20.93 -11.66 32.57
N MET A 350 21.59 -11.47 33.72
CA MET A 350 22.85 -12.15 34.06
C MET A 350 22.64 -13.57 34.61
N LEU A 351 21.39 -13.93 34.93
CA LEU A 351 21.01 -15.19 35.55
C LEU A 351 20.40 -16.18 34.56
N VAL A 352 20.27 -15.76 33.29
CA VAL A 352 19.76 -16.57 32.19
C VAL A 352 20.94 -17.17 31.41
N GLU A 353 20.97 -18.49 31.33
CA GLU A 353 21.93 -19.24 30.53
C GLU A 353 21.24 -19.96 29.37
N GLU A 354 21.94 -20.04 28.23
CA GLU A 354 21.48 -20.81 27.08
C GLU A 354 21.88 -22.27 27.28
N ILE A 355 20.92 -23.17 27.11
CA ILE A 355 21.08 -24.60 27.36
C ILE A 355 20.70 -25.40 26.12
N THR A 356 21.12 -26.67 26.09
CA THR A 356 20.73 -27.60 25.02
C THR A 356 19.28 -28.07 25.18
N ALA A 357 18.67 -28.56 24.10
CA ALA A 357 17.33 -29.15 24.13
C ALA A 357 17.23 -30.33 25.13
N GLU A 358 18.31 -31.11 25.27
CA GLU A 358 18.36 -32.23 26.21
C GLU A 358 18.35 -31.75 27.67
N GLN A 359 19.17 -30.75 28.00
CA GLN A 359 19.18 -30.12 29.33
C GLN A 359 17.83 -29.47 29.63
N PHE A 360 17.17 -28.88 28.64
CA PHE A 360 15.86 -28.25 28.79
C PHE A 360 14.80 -29.26 29.23
N GLU A 361 14.71 -30.41 28.58
CA GLU A 361 13.75 -31.44 28.96
C GLU A 361 14.09 -32.05 30.34
N GLN A 362 15.37 -32.22 30.67
CA GLN A 362 15.79 -32.68 32.01
C GLN A 362 15.36 -31.70 33.11
N LEU A 363 15.65 -30.41 32.95
CA LEU A 363 15.31 -29.37 33.93
C LEU A 363 13.79 -29.13 34.01
N LYS A 364 13.08 -29.21 32.89
CA LYS A 364 11.62 -29.12 32.85
C LYS A 364 10.96 -30.23 33.68
N VAL A 365 11.47 -31.46 33.58
CA VAL A 365 11.00 -32.58 34.41
C VAL A 365 11.36 -32.35 35.88
N HIS A 366 12.61 -31.95 36.17
CA HIS A 366 13.08 -31.68 37.53
C HIS A 366 12.25 -30.61 38.26
N TYR A 367 11.93 -29.50 37.60
CA TYR A 367 11.11 -28.44 38.18
C TYR A 367 9.63 -28.79 38.27
N ALA A 368 9.13 -29.68 37.39
CA ALA A 368 7.76 -30.19 37.48
C ALA A 368 7.56 -31.20 38.62
N THR A 369 8.60 -31.93 39.03
CA THR A 369 8.53 -32.92 40.12
C THR A 369 8.73 -32.32 41.52
N GLY A 370 9.13 -31.06 41.62
CA GLY A 370 9.24 -30.33 42.90
C GLY A 370 10.37 -30.82 43.82
N GLU A 371 11.34 -31.57 43.30
CA GLU A 371 12.52 -32.03 44.05
C GLU A 371 13.55 -30.90 44.21
N ASN A 372 13.18 -29.82 44.90
CA ASN A 372 14.15 -28.85 45.39
C ASN A 372 14.87 -29.45 46.60
N HIS A 373 15.94 -30.20 46.35
CA HIS A 373 16.89 -30.60 47.37
C HIS A 373 18.15 -29.73 47.31
N GLY A 374 18.30 -28.87 48.33
CA GLY A 374 19.59 -28.35 48.79
C GLY A 374 19.89 -26.93 48.40
#